data_AF-A0A2Z2H6D7-F1
#
_entry.id   AF-A0A2Z2H6D7-F1
#
_cell.length_a   1.000
_cell.length_b   1.000
_cell.length_c   1.000
_cell.angle_alpha   90.00
_cell.angle_beta   90.00
_cell.angle_gamma   90.00
#
_symmetry.space_group_name_H-M   'P 1'
#
loop_
_entity.id
_entity.type
_entity.pdbx_description
1 polymer ?
#
loop_
_entity_poly.entity_id
_entity_poly.type
_entity_poly.pdbx_seq_one_letter_code
_entity_poly.pdbx_strand_id
1 'polypeptide(L)'
;MRTTLDRIRHTVMFEIIGLLIVIPLGHLLFSLDTTHMGLVGVISAVVATLWNYLYNLGVDHALLRLRGHVQKTVIMRVFHAICFELGLICVLLPLIALYLSQTLAETAPLVTSLALFYVIYAFVFNWLYDIVFPIPASRRPGASVST
;
A
#
# COMPACT_ATOMS: atom_id res chain seq x y z
N MET A 1 22.07 0.39 -5.97
CA MET A 1 20.74 1.03 -6.16
C MET A 1 19.96 0.18 -7.17
N ARG A 2 18.71 -0.19 -6.87
CA ARG A 2 17.85 -0.92 -7.82
C ARG A 2 17.69 -0.10 -9.10
N THR A 3 17.86 -0.73 -10.26
CA THR A 3 17.75 -0.07 -11.57
C THR A 3 16.29 0.37 -11.82
N THR A 4 16.09 1.36 -12.69
CA THR A 4 14.74 1.82 -13.07
C THR A 4 13.89 0.69 -13.67
N LEU A 5 14.51 -0.24 -14.39
CA LEU A 5 13.87 -1.41 -14.99
C LEU A 5 13.35 -2.40 -13.92
N ASP A 6 14.11 -2.62 -12.84
CA ASP A 6 13.68 -3.47 -11.72
C ASP A 6 12.45 -2.89 -11.01
N ARG A 7 12.35 -1.56 -10.91
CA ARG A 7 11.21 -0.88 -10.30
C ARG A 7 9.95 -1.02 -11.15
N ILE A 8 10.09 -0.86 -12.48
CA ILE A 8 8.97 -1.04 -13.41
C ILE A 8 8.47 -2.48 -13.37
N ARG A 9 9.38 -3.47 -13.43
CA ARG A 9 9.00 -4.89 -13.32
C ARG A 9 8.25 -5.17 -12.02
N HIS A 10 8.77 -4.66 -10.89
CA HIS A 10 8.14 -4.82 -9.58
C HIS A 10 6.72 -4.27 -9.56
N THR A 11 6.54 -2.99 -9.94
CA THR A 11 5.23 -2.33 -9.92
C THR A 11 4.23 -2.99 -10.86
N VAL A 12 4.67 -3.39 -12.06
CA VAL A 12 3.80 -4.05 -13.04
C VAL A 12 3.38 -5.44 -12.56
N MET A 13 4.31 -6.24 -12.03
CA MET A 13 3.98 -7.57 -11.48
C MET A 13 3.07 -7.46 -10.26
N PHE A 14 3.32 -6.48 -9.39
CA PHE A 14 2.50 -6.21 -8.22
C PHE A 14 1.04 -5.92 -8.61
N GLU A 15 0.84 -5.02 -9.57
CA GLU A 15 -0.48 -4.60 -10.02
C GLU A 15 -1.23 -5.74 -10.73
N ILE A 16 -0.57 -6.44 -11.66
CA ILE A 16 -1.19 -7.52 -12.44
C ILE A 16 -1.61 -8.67 -11.52
N ILE A 17 -0.72 -9.13 -10.65
CA ILE A 17 -1.03 -10.25 -9.74
C ILE A 17 -2.10 -9.83 -8.73
N GLY A 18 -2.04 -8.58 -8.24
CA GLY A 18 -3.05 -8.02 -7.35
C GLY A 18 -4.45 -8.03 -7.99
N LEU A 19 -4.58 -7.49 -9.20
CA LEU A 19 -5.84 -7.46 -9.93
C LEU A 19 -6.36 -8.86 -10.27
N LEU A 20 -5.48 -9.79 -10.66
CA LEU A 20 -5.85 -11.19 -10.93
C LEU A 20 -6.46 -11.91 -9.72
N ILE A 21 -6.11 -11.48 -8.49
CA ILE A 21 -6.65 -12.05 -7.25
C ILE A 21 -7.90 -11.29 -6.80
N VAL A 22 -7.84 -9.96 -6.83
CA VAL A 22 -8.90 -9.07 -6.33
C VAL A 22 -10.16 -9.16 -7.18
N ILE A 23 -10.05 -9.22 -8.50
CA ILE A 23 -11.21 -9.28 -9.41
C ILE A 23 -12.09 -10.51 -9.13
N PRO A 24 -11.58 -11.76 -9.15
CA PRO A 24 -12.40 -12.94 -8.87
C PRO A 24 -12.87 -13.02 -7.42
N LEU A 25 -12.05 -12.59 -6.45
CA LEU A 25 -12.48 -12.53 -5.04
C LEU A 25 -13.61 -11.52 -4.84
N GLY A 26 -13.53 -10.36 -5.48
CA GLY A 26 -14.56 -9.34 -5.43
C GLY A 26 -15.87 -9.81 -6.03
N HIS A 27 -15.81 -10.47 -7.18
CA HIS A 27 -16.97 -11.09 -7.80
C HIS A 27 -17.58 -12.18 -6.91
N LEU A 28 -16.77 -13.05 -6.31
CA LEU A 28 -17.25 -14.14 -5.47
C LEU A 28 -17.83 -13.68 -4.13
N LEU A 29 -17.19 -12.72 -3.46
CA LEU A 29 -17.54 -12.29 -2.10
C LEU A 29 -18.59 -11.17 -2.09
N PHE A 30 -18.60 -10.31 -3.11
CA PHE A 30 -19.45 -9.12 -3.15
C PHE A 30 -20.43 -9.11 -4.33
N SER A 31 -20.45 -10.17 -5.15
CA SER A 31 -21.34 -10.29 -6.33
C SER A 31 -21.24 -9.10 -7.30
N LEU A 32 -20.09 -8.43 -7.32
CA LEU A 32 -19.82 -7.31 -8.22
C LEU A 32 -19.35 -7.82 -9.58
N ASP A 33 -19.77 -7.15 -10.65
CA ASP A 33 -19.24 -7.44 -11.99
C ASP A 33 -17.72 -7.25 -12.02
N THR A 34 -17.05 -8.09 -12.82
CA THR A 34 -15.58 -8.09 -12.96
C THR A 34 -15.03 -6.73 -13.42
N THR A 35 -15.79 -6.00 -14.24
CA THR A 35 -15.41 -4.66 -14.72
C THR A 35 -15.41 -3.64 -13.58
N HIS A 36 -16.47 -3.65 -12.76
CA HIS A 36 -16.58 -2.77 -11.61
C HIS A 36 -15.50 -3.07 -10.57
N MET A 37 -15.19 -4.35 -10.34
CA MET A 37 -14.13 -4.72 -9.38
C MET A 37 -12.74 -4.27 -9.83
N GLY A 38 -12.44 -4.36 -11.13
CA GLY A 38 -11.19 -3.84 -11.70
C GLY A 38 -11.08 -2.32 -11.52
N LEU A 39 -12.15 -1.58 -11.81
CA LEU A 39 -12.21 -0.12 -11.61
C LEU A 39 -12.08 0.28 -10.14
N VAL A 40 -12.77 -0.41 -9.23
CA VAL A 40 -12.64 -0.20 -7.78
C VAL A 40 -11.19 -0.41 -7.35
N GLY A 41 -10.54 -1.50 -7.80
CA GLY A 41 -9.13 -1.75 -7.51
C GLY A 41 -8.20 -0.62 -7.94
N VAL A 42 -8.34 -0.15 -9.19
CA VAL A 42 -7.52 0.95 -9.73
C VAL A 42 -7.77 2.27 -8.99
N ILE A 43 -9.04 2.64 -8.76
CA ILE A 43 -9.41 3.85 -8.01
C ILE A 43 -8.84 3.78 -6.59
N SER A 44 -8.98 2.64 -5.92
CA SER A 44 -8.42 2.41 -4.60
C SER A 44 -6.90 2.53 -4.57
N ALA A 45 -6.19 1.98 -5.56
CA ALA A 45 -4.73 2.06 -5.64
C ALA A 45 -4.24 3.52 -5.80
N VAL A 46 -4.91 4.29 -6.66
CA VAL A 46 -4.60 5.72 -6.88
C VAL A 46 -4.89 6.53 -5.62
N VAL A 47 -6.07 6.37 -5.02
CA VAL A 47 -6.46 7.08 -3.80
C VAL A 47 -5.54 6.71 -2.63
N ALA A 48 -5.21 5.43 -2.46
CA ALA A 48 -4.30 4.97 -1.42
C ALA A 48 -2.89 5.54 -1.59
N THR A 49 -2.37 5.59 -2.82
CA THR A 49 -1.06 6.18 -3.11
C THR A 49 -1.05 7.68 -2.80
N LEU A 50 -2.10 8.39 -3.20
CA LEU A 50 -2.26 9.82 -2.92
C LEU A 50 -2.40 10.09 -1.42
N TRP A 51 -3.23 9.31 -0.72
CA TRP A 51 -3.43 9.42 0.72
C TRP A 51 -2.14 9.12 1.49
N ASN A 52 -1.39 8.09 1.09
CA ASN A 52 -0.08 7.77 1.66
C ASN A 52 0.88 8.97 1.55
N TYR A 53 0.93 9.63 0.40
CA TYR A 53 1.74 10.82 0.24
C TYR A 53 1.27 11.99 1.12
N LEU A 54 -0.03 12.31 1.09
CA LEU A 54 -0.61 13.43 1.85
C LEU A 54 -0.46 13.22 3.37
N TYR A 55 -0.72 12.01 3.86
CA TYR A 55 -0.60 11.68 5.27
C TYR A 55 0.84 11.76 5.76
N ASN A 56 1.79 11.18 5.00
CA ASN A 56 3.20 11.29 5.33
C ASN A 56 3.66 12.75 5.35
N LEU A 57 3.27 13.56 4.36
CA LEU A 57 3.61 14.98 4.30
C LEU A 57 3.05 15.78 5.49
N GLY A 58 1.79 15.52 5.85
CA GLY A 58 1.13 16.18 6.99
C GLY A 58 1.80 15.82 8.31
N VAL A 59 2.16 14.56 8.49
CA VAL A 59 2.85 14.11 9.70
C VAL A 59 4.29 14.61 9.76
N ASP A 60 5.01 14.65 8.64
CA ASP A 60 6.36 15.19 8.59
C ASP A 60 6.37 16.68 8.93
N HIS A 61 5.41 17.46 8.41
CA HIS A 61 5.21 18.86 8.81
C HIS A 61 4.86 19.01 10.29
N ALA A 62 3.99 18.14 10.83
CA ALA A 62 3.62 18.15 12.23
C ALA A 62 4.83 17.83 13.13
N LEU A 63 5.63 16.81 12.80
CA LEU A 63 6.85 16.46 13.54
C LEU A 63 7.92 17.57 13.46
N LEU A 64 8.11 18.18 12.30
CA LEU A 64 9.04 19.29 12.10
C LEU A 64 8.64 20.50 12.96
N ARG A 65 7.34 20.83 13.02
CA ARG A 65 6.83 21.94 13.84
C ARG A 65 6.81 21.64 15.34
N LEU A 66 6.50 20.40 15.74
CA LEU A 66 6.30 20.05 17.15
C LEU A 66 7.58 19.62 17.88
N ARG A 67 8.56 19.04 17.17
CA ARG A 67 9.70 18.39 17.84
C ARG A 67 11.08 18.69 17.28
N GLY A 68 11.25 19.19 16.05
CA GLY A 68 12.59 19.51 15.51
C GLY A 68 13.52 18.31 15.28
N HIS A 69 13.07 17.07 15.55
CA HIS A 69 13.79 15.81 15.31
C HIS A 69 12.82 14.67 14.98
N VAL A 70 13.23 13.77 14.08
CA VAL A 70 12.39 12.75 13.39
C VAL A 70 12.41 11.37 14.08
N GLN A 71 12.91 11.26 15.32
CA GLN A 71 12.94 9.96 16.01
C GLN A 71 11.53 9.57 16.49
N LYS A 72 10.87 8.70 15.72
CA LYS A 72 9.57 8.09 16.03
C LYS A 72 9.78 6.91 16.98
N THR A 73 9.30 7.02 18.23
CA THR A 73 9.17 5.88 19.15
C THR A 73 8.21 4.82 18.60
N VAL A 74 8.38 3.55 18.97
CA VAL A 74 7.58 2.42 18.43
C VAL A 74 6.09 2.63 18.65
N ILE A 75 5.68 3.15 19.82
CA ILE A 75 4.28 3.47 20.13
C ILE A 75 3.70 4.50 19.15
N MET A 76 4.49 5.50 18.78
CA MET A 76 4.09 6.54 17.84
C MET A 76 3.95 6.00 16.40
N ARG A 77 4.71 4.95 16.04
CA ARG A 77 4.56 4.26 14.75
C ARG A 77 3.27 3.46 14.68
N VAL A 78 2.92 2.75 15.75
CA VAL A 78 1.68 1.97 15.81
C VAL A 78 0.46 2.88 15.76
N PHE A 79 0.43 3.95 16.57
CA PHE A 79 -0.66 4.93 16.54
C PHE A 79 -0.81 5.58 15.15
N HIS A 80 0.31 5.97 14.55
CA HIS A 80 0.34 6.54 13.21
C HIS A 80 -0.19 5.56 12.15
N ALA A 81 0.19 4.29 12.21
CA ALA A 81 -0.29 3.27 11.27
C ALA A 81 -1.80 3.05 11.41
N ILE A 82 -2.32 3.01 12.64
CA ILE A 82 -3.77 2.87 12.88
C ILE A 82 -4.53 4.11 12.37
N CYS A 83 -4.04 5.32 12.66
CA CYS A 83 -4.67 6.55 12.15
C CYS A 83 -4.59 6.66 10.62
N PHE A 84 -3.49 6.18 10.01
CA PHE A 84 -3.34 6.13 8.57
C PHE A 84 -4.41 5.24 7.94
N GLU A 85 -4.54 4.02 8.44
CA GLU A 85 -5.47 3.01 7.93
C GLU A 85 -6.93 3.47 8.10
N LEU A 86 -7.28 3.97 9.29
CA LEU A 86 -8.62 4.50 9.55
C LEU A 86 -8.93 5.72 8.68
N GLY A 87 -7.96 6.64 8.53
CA GLY A 87 -8.12 7.80 7.66
C GLY A 87 -8.30 7.41 6.20
N LEU A 88 -7.56 6.39 5.73
CA LEU A 88 -7.69 5.86 4.38
C LEU A 88 -9.09 5.29 4.14
N ILE A 89 -9.59 4.47 5.08
CA ILE A 89 -10.95 3.93 5.01
C ILE A 89 -11.99 5.06 4.98
N CYS A 90 -11.84 6.09 5.83
CA CYS A 90 -12.77 7.23 5.85
C CYS A 90 -12.82 8.02 4.52
N VAL A 91 -11.72 8.07 3.77
CA VAL A 91 -11.67 8.73 2.45
C VAL A 91 -12.16 7.79 1.35
N LEU A 92 -11.73 6.54 1.38
CA LEU A 92 -12.00 5.57 0.32
C LEU A 92 -13.46 5.08 0.36
N LEU A 93 -14.02 4.90 1.55
CA LEU A 93 -15.38 4.43 1.76
C LEU A 93 -16.45 5.26 1.04
N PRO A 94 -16.55 6.60 1.23
CA PRO A 94 -17.55 7.41 0.54
C PRO A 94 -17.32 7.45 -0.97
N LEU A 95 -16.06 7.39 -1.43
CA LEU A 95 -15.75 7.39 -2.86
C LEU A 95 -16.24 6.11 -3.56
N ILE A 96 -15.97 4.94 -2.96
CA ILE A 96 -16.43 3.66 -3.52
C ILE A 96 -17.95 3.52 -3.38
N ALA A 97 -18.53 3.99 -2.28
CA ALA A 97 -19.98 3.97 -2.08
C ALA A 97 -20.70 4.82 -3.13
N LEU A 98 -20.16 6.01 -3.43
CA LEU A 98 -20.67 6.88 -4.50
C LEU A 98 -20.53 6.21 -5.88
N TYR A 99 -19.40 5.56 -6.15
CA TYR A 99 -19.16 4.88 -7.41
C TYR A 99 -20.12 3.69 -7.63
N LEU A 100 -20.33 2.87 -6.60
CA LEU A 100 -21.22 1.71 -6.65
C LEU A 100 -22.70 2.06 -6.44
N SER A 101 -23.03 3.32 -6.14
CA SER A 101 -24.37 3.74 -5.75
C SER A 101 -24.95 2.93 -4.57
N GLN A 102 -24.09 2.56 -3.63
CA GLN A 102 -24.42 1.78 -2.42
C GLN A 102 -24.34 2.65 -1.17
N THR A 103 -24.94 2.19 -0.07
CA THR A 103 -24.79 2.84 1.22
C THR A 103 -23.39 2.64 1.80
N LEU A 104 -22.98 3.52 2.72
CA LEU A 104 -21.69 3.40 3.42
C LEU A 104 -21.57 2.06 4.18
N ALA A 105 -22.67 1.57 4.76
CA ALA A 105 -22.69 0.32 5.50
C ALA A 105 -22.52 -0.91 4.60
N GLU A 106 -23.16 -0.92 3.43
CA GLU A 106 -23.00 -1.99 2.43
C GLU A 106 -21.59 -2.02 1.84
N THR A 107 -20.99 -0.84 1.66
CA THR A 107 -19.67 -0.70 1.04
C THR A 107 -18.51 -0.93 2.03
N ALA A 108 -18.75 -0.74 3.33
CA ALA A 108 -17.70 -0.85 4.35
C ALA A 108 -16.95 -2.20 4.35
N PRO A 109 -17.64 -3.36 4.30
CA PRO A 109 -16.98 -4.66 4.21
C PRO A 109 -16.06 -4.80 3.00
N LEU A 110 -16.46 -4.29 1.83
CA LEU A 110 -15.65 -4.31 0.61
C LEU A 110 -14.38 -3.49 0.79
N VAL A 111 -14.51 -2.24 1.23
CA VAL A 111 -13.39 -1.31 1.37
C VAL A 111 -12.40 -1.77 2.44
N THR A 112 -12.89 -2.24 3.58
CA THR A 112 -12.04 -2.78 4.65
C THR A 112 -11.34 -4.07 4.22
N SER A 113 -12.05 -4.97 3.51
CA SER A 113 -11.44 -6.21 3.01
C SER A 113 -10.36 -5.93 1.96
N LEU A 114 -10.63 -4.97 1.06
CA LEU A 114 -9.67 -4.57 0.04
C LEU A 114 -8.42 -3.94 0.65
N ALA A 115 -8.59 -3.04 1.62
CA ALA A 115 -7.48 -2.41 2.34
C ALA A 115 -6.61 -3.45 3.05
N LEU A 116 -7.23 -4.34 3.85
CA LEU A 116 -6.53 -5.41 4.55
C LEU A 116 -5.82 -6.37 3.58
N PHE A 117 -6.51 -6.74 2.49
CA PHE A 117 -5.93 -7.57 1.44
C PHE A 117 -4.66 -6.94 0.87
N TYR A 118 -4.72 -5.67 0.46
CA TYR A 118 -3.54 -5.00 -0.13
C TYR A 118 -2.40 -4.81 0.87
N VAL A 119 -2.68 -4.57 2.15
CA VAL A 119 -1.64 -4.49 3.20
C VAL A 119 -0.90 -5.83 3.32
N ILE A 120 -1.64 -6.94 3.44
CA ILE A 120 -1.06 -8.28 3.56
C ILE A 120 -0.36 -8.67 2.26
N TYR A 121 -1.02 -8.46 1.12
CA TYR A 121 -0.50 -8.77 -0.21
C TYR A 121 0.79 -8.01 -0.49
N ALA A 122 0.85 -6.70 -0.20
CA ALA A 122 2.07 -5.91 -0.36
C ALA A 122 3.20 -6.43 0.51
N PHE A 123 2.93 -6.81 1.76
CA PHE A 123 3.95 -7.39 2.62
C PHE A 123 4.50 -8.71 2.04
N VAL A 124 3.62 -9.64 1.66
CA VAL A 124 4.00 -10.95 1.13
C VAL A 124 4.70 -10.81 -0.23
N PHE A 125 4.19 -9.96 -1.12
CA PHE A 125 4.79 -9.72 -2.43
C PHE A 125 6.18 -9.12 -2.31
N ASN A 126 6.35 -8.07 -1.49
CA ASN A 126 7.65 -7.45 -1.26
C ASN A 126 8.65 -8.48 -0.70
N TRP A 127 8.22 -9.29 0.28
CA TRP A 127 9.05 -10.35 0.85
C TRP A 127 9.48 -11.38 -0.19
N LEU A 128 8.53 -11.92 -0.98
CA LEU A 128 8.82 -12.91 -2.01
C LEU A 128 9.71 -12.32 -3.12
N TYR A 129 9.46 -11.08 -3.52
CA TYR A 129 10.26 -10.39 -4.53
C TYR A 129 11.70 -10.19 -4.05
N ASP A 130 11.91 -9.86 -2.78
CA ASP A 130 13.24 -9.70 -2.20
C ASP A 130 13.99 -11.04 -2.11
N ILE A 131 13.30 -12.17 -1.93
CA ILE A 131 13.90 -13.52 -2.01
C ILE A 131 14.30 -13.87 -3.45
N VAL A 132 13.41 -13.63 -4.41
CA VAL A 132 13.62 -14.02 -5.82
C VAL A 132 14.64 -13.10 -6.49
N PHE A 133 14.66 -11.81 -6.13
CA PHE A 133 15.56 -10.79 -6.64
C PHE A 133 16.34 -10.13 -5.49
N PRO A 134 17.32 -10.84 -4.91
CA PRO A 134 18.11 -10.32 -3.81
C PRO A 134 18.87 -9.08 -4.26
N ILE A 135 18.84 -8.04 -3.43
CA ILE A 135 19.59 -6.81 -3.68
C ILE A 135 21.08 -7.18 -3.69
N PRO A 136 21.85 -6.83 -4.75
CA PRO A 136 23.28 -7.09 -4.76
C PRO A 136 23.89 -6.51 -3.48
N ALA A 137 24.47 -7.38 -2.65
CA ALA A 137 25.12 -6.96 -1.43
C ALA A 137 26.11 -5.85 -1.80
N SER A 138 26.00 -4.70 -1.14
CA SER A 138 27.02 -3.66 -1.27
C SER A 138 28.35 -4.33 -0.95
N ARG A 139 29.18 -4.50 -1.97
CA ARG A 139 30.53 -5.03 -1.83
C ARG A 139 31.21 -4.09 -0.84
N ARG A 140 31.40 -4.52 0.41
CA ARG A 140 32.27 -3.80 1.34
C ARG A 140 33.60 -3.66 0.61
N PRO A 141 34.12 -2.43 0.39
CA PRO A 141 35.45 -2.26 -0.18
C PRO A 141 36.40 -3.06 0.70
N GLY A 142 37.15 -3.98 0.08
CA GLY A 142 37.99 -4.94 0.76
C GLY A 142 38.85 -4.25 1.82
N ALA A 143 38.80 -4.77 3.05
CA ALA A 143 39.86 -4.55 4.00
C ALA A 143 41.15 -5.06 3.35
N SER A 144 42.03 -4.13 2.99
CA SER A 144 43.38 -4.40 2.55
C SER A 144 44.09 -5.23 3.61
N VAL A 145 44.34 -6.50 3.31
CA VAL A 145 45.26 -7.32 4.09
C VAL A 145 46.65 -7.00 3.56
N SER A 146 47.38 -6.16 4.31
CA SER A 146 48.81 -5.95 4.17
C SER A 146 49.56 -7.13 4.78
N THR A 147 50.44 -7.76 4.01
CA THR A 147 51.55 -8.61 4.48
C THR A 147 52.78 -8.26 3.69
#